data_AF-A0A7I4YRY9-F1
#
_entry.id   AF-A0A7I4YRY9-F1
#
_cell.length_a   1.000
_cell.length_b   1.000
_cell.length_c   1.000
_cell.angle_alpha   90.00
_cell.angle_beta   90.00
_cell.angle_gamma   90.00
#
_symmetry.space_group_name_H-M   'P 1'
#
loop_
_entity.id
_entity.type
_entity.pdbx_description
1 polymer ?
#
loop_
_entity_poly.entity_id
_entity_poly.type
_entity_poly.pdbx_seq_one_letter_code
_entity_poly.pdbx_strand_id
1 'polypeptide(L)'
;MLKHPPLIRVERKNSEKGERPLDFDSGRRRISNDRLSKMSTFGKMLENVRALATSKGLWDDEMQRDLPKKWERHGDMIVFPQNSFTHNNWRYIGRDLWRVVAESLNIARLGRKRIIDDEDDRTPHVDLLYGDHGWVEHVDDRGIRFVYDASKRVFNNKKLPEMQRISEWDCHGQTIVDMYAGLGYYSLRFLVCCGAKQVVSIDWSDDMCEALRRTAAANNVEDQLLVIEGDSRRVTPCMVADRVFLGLVPSYRAHWLTACKALKKEGGMLHIHEVIDITAKKKAEKETAKKVPPPRLQSVEEEGSSKENKPIADKSISKSTWRGAPEKGKVKRQLSRSQSIVEEIESRVLPTPKVLKEFEQGEWKSLPEPYKDFAMDCATNCTRFLNNIHFSDTMYCVTIVNITRYGGISKNQIMSFWI
;
A
#
# COMPACT_ATOMS: atom_id res chain seq x y z
N MET A 1 26.16 14.75 -19.90
CA MET A 1 27.28 13.79 -20.09
C MET A 1 28.30 13.98 -18.98
N LEU A 2 28.26 13.13 -17.96
CA LEU A 2 29.33 12.98 -16.97
C LEU A 2 29.38 11.48 -16.64
N LYS A 3 30.58 10.90 -16.77
CA LYS A 3 30.87 9.47 -16.82
C LYS A 3 30.88 8.85 -15.42
N HIS A 4 30.20 7.72 -15.24
CA HIS A 4 30.35 6.86 -14.07
C HIS A 4 31.75 6.20 -14.05
N PRO A 5 32.42 6.09 -12.89
CA PRO A 5 33.61 5.25 -12.74
C PRO A 5 33.23 3.76 -12.63
N PRO A 6 34.09 2.82 -13.10
CA PRO A 6 33.76 1.40 -13.14
C PRO A 6 33.94 0.71 -11.78
N LEU A 7 33.07 -0.27 -11.52
CA LEU A 7 33.06 -1.17 -10.37
C LEU A 7 34.33 -2.05 -10.33
N ILE A 8 35.00 -2.09 -9.19
CA ILE A 8 36.17 -2.94 -8.92
C ILE A 8 35.70 -4.39 -8.81
N ARG A 9 36.20 -5.24 -9.70
CA ARG A 9 35.95 -6.68 -9.76
C ARG A 9 37.05 -7.40 -8.97
N VAL A 10 36.69 -8.04 -7.85
CA VAL A 10 37.64 -8.84 -7.05
C VAL A 10 37.75 -10.23 -7.68
N GLU A 11 38.92 -10.53 -8.25
CA GLU A 11 39.26 -11.86 -8.77
C GLU A 11 39.53 -12.84 -7.60
N ARG A 12 38.90 -14.02 -7.66
CA ARG A 12 39.21 -15.15 -6.77
C ARG A 12 40.43 -15.89 -7.31
N LYS A 13 41.52 -15.89 -6.54
CA LYS A 13 42.70 -16.73 -6.77
C LYS A 13 42.33 -18.22 -6.67
N ASN A 14 42.70 -18.97 -7.70
CA ASN A 14 42.83 -20.43 -7.66
C ASN A 14 44.02 -20.79 -6.77
N SER A 15 43.82 -21.69 -5.80
CA SER A 15 44.90 -22.33 -5.03
C SER A 15 44.98 -23.82 -5.34
N GLU A 16 46.21 -24.26 -5.49
CA GLU A 16 46.68 -25.49 -6.09
C GLU A 16 46.41 -26.76 -5.26
N LYS A 17 46.51 -27.88 -5.97
CA LYS A 17 46.46 -29.26 -5.45
C LYS A 17 47.66 -29.53 -4.54
N GLY A 18 47.40 -29.97 -3.32
CA GLY A 18 48.39 -30.53 -2.39
C GLY A 18 48.00 -31.96 -1.97
N GLU A 19 48.99 -32.84 -1.97
CA GLU A 19 48.89 -34.30 -1.81
C GLU A 19 48.45 -34.77 -0.42
N ARG A 20 47.90 -35.99 -0.36
CA ARG A 20 47.45 -36.69 0.86
C ARG A 20 48.59 -37.53 1.46
N PRO A 21 48.74 -37.55 2.80
CA PRO A 21 49.32 -38.69 3.51
C PRO A 21 48.22 -39.67 3.96
N LEU A 22 48.54 -40.95 3.82
CA LEU A 22 47.83 -42.10 4.38
C LEU A 22 48.04 -42.13 5.90
N ASP A 23 46.98 -42.24 6.71
CA ASP A 23 46.81 -43.41 7.60
C ASP A 23 45.59 -43.40 8.54
N PHE A 24 45.15 -44.64 8.79
CA PHE A 24 44.37 -45.23 9.90
C PHE A 24 42.98 -44.72 10.33
N ASP A 25 42.00 -45.53 9.92
CA ASP A 25 40.81 -46.05 10.63
C ASP A 25 40.02 -45.17 11.63
N SER A 26 38.88 -44.67 11.15
CA SER A 26 37.69 -44.39 11.97
C SER A 26 36.43 -44.48 11.09
N GLY A 27 36.21 -45.63 10.45
CA GLY A 27 35.25 -45.80 9.35
C GLY A 27 33.75 -45.58 9.69
N ARG A 28 33.34 -45.65 10.96
CA ARG A 28 31.91 -45.53 11.32
C ARG A 28 31.40 -44.10 11.51
N ARG A 29 32.27 -43.15 11.86
CA ARG A 29 31.85 -41.76 12.18
C ARG A 29 31.98 -40.81 10.98
N ARG A 30 32.81 -41.15 9.98
CA ARG A 30 32.97 -40.38 8.73
C ARG A 30 31.84 -40.61 7.73
N ILE A 31 31.32 -41.83 7.61
CA ILE A 31 30.26 -42.18 6.63
C ILE A 31 28.93 -41.48 6.95
N SER A 32 28.57 -41.33 8.24
CA SER A 32 27.37 -40.59 8.64
C SER A 32 27.50 -39.09 8.33
N ASN A 33 28.65 -38.49 8.64
CA ASN A 33 28.89 -37.06 8.40
C ASN A 33 28.94 -36.71 6.91
N ASP A 34 29.50 -37.60 6.08
CA ASP A 34 29.60 -37.38 4.62
C ASP A 34 28.28 -37.67 3.87
N ARG A 35 27.38 -38.45 4.48
CA ARG A 35 26.01 -38.65 3.99
C ARG A 35 25.12 -37.45 4.38
N LEU A 36 25.24 -36.98 5.62
CA LEU A 36 24.56 -35.78 6.13
C LEU A 36 25.00 -34.49 5.40
N SER A 37 26.26 -34.40 4.93
CA SER A 37 26.77 -33.25 4.18
C SER A 37 26.19 -33.13 2.76
N LYS A 38 25.70 -34.24 2.18
CA LYS A 38 25.07 -34.29 0.85
C LYS A 38 23.55 -34.18 0.87
N MET A 39 22.94 -34.18 2.05
CA MET A 39 21.49 -34.12 2.19
C MET A 39 20.97 -32.69 2.06
N SER A 40 19.75 -32.56 1.55
CA SER A 40 19.02 -31.29 1.63
C SER A 40 18.78 -30.92 3.10
N THR A 41 18.59 -29.62 3.38
CA THR A 41 18.26 -29.14 4.73
C THR A 41 17.01 -29.83 5.29
N PHE A 42 16.02 -30.11 4.45
CA PHE A 42 14.87 -30.94 4.80
C PHE A 42 15.25 -32.37 5.17
N GLY A 43 16.10 -33.02 4.37
CA GLY A 43 16.56 -34.38 4.64
C GLY A 43 17.27 -34.50 5.98
N LYS A 44 18.19 -33.55 6.26
CA LYS A 44 18.88 -33.46 7.56
C LYS A 44 17.90 -33.27 8.72
N MET A 45 16.93 -32.37 8.56
CA MET A 45 15.86 -32.15 9.56
C MET A 45 15.05 -33.43 9.80
N LEU A 46 14.61 -34.11 8.73
CA LEU A 46 13.84 -35.33 8.83
C LEU A 46 14.62 -36.43 9.59
N GLU A 47 15.88 -36.67 9.25
CA GLU A 47 16.69 -37.68 9.93
C GLU A 47 16.90 -37.35 11.41
N ASN A 48 17.24 -36.09 11.73
CA ASN A 48 17.50 -35.68 13.10
C ASN A 48 16.22 -35.70 13.97
N VAL A 49 15.10 -35.22 13.44
CA VAL A 49 13.81 -35.26 14.13
C VAL A 49 13.33 -36.71 14.31
N ARG A 50 13.51 -37.56 13.29
CA ARG A 50 13.22 -38.99 13.39
C ARG A 50 14.05 -39.65 14.48
N ALA A 51 15.36 -39.45 14.47
CA ALA A 51 16.27 -40.01 15.48
C ALA A 51 15.86 -39.58 16.90
N LEU A 52 15.53 -38.29 17.09
CA LEU A 52 15.06 -37.77 18.37
C LEU A 52 13.76 -38.45 18.83
N ALA A 53 12.75 -38.50 17.96
CA ALA A 53 11.46 -39.10 18.28
C ALA A 53 11.58 -40.62 18.53
N THR A 54 12.36 -41.34 17.74
CA THR A 54 12.64 -42.77 17.93
C THR A 54 13.34 -43.02 19.26
N SER A 55 14.31 -42.17 19.65
CA SER A 55 15.01 -42.30 20.94
C SER A 55 14.09 -42.15 22.16
N LYS A 56 12.94 -41.49 21.98
CA LYS A 56 11.90 -41.31 23.00
C LYS A 56 10.73 -42.30 22.89
N GLY A 57 10.79 -43.24 21.93
CA GLY A 57 9.70 -44.19 21.67
C GLY A 57 8.42 -43.54 21.13
N LEU A 58 8.52 -42.34 20.56
CA LEU A 58 7.38 -41.52 20.12
C LEU A 58 7.20 -41.49 18.61
N TRP A 59 8.13 -42.04 17.83
CA TRP A 59 8.06 -41.99 16.37
C TRP A 59 7.01 -42.96 15.80
N ASP A 60 6.18 -42.45 14.90
CA ASP A 60 5.30 -43.23 14.01
C ASP A 60 5.41 -42.74 12.56
N ASP A 61 4.89 -43.52 11.61
CA ASP A 61 4.98 -43.19 10.18
C ASP A 61 4.05 -42.04 9.76
N GLU A 62 3.07 -41.65 10.59
CA GLU A 62 2.17 -40.53 10.32
C GLU A 62 2.85 -39.19 10.60
N MET A 63 3.70 -39.12 11.62
CA MET A 63 4.52 -37.97 11.96
C MET A 63 5.34 -37.46 10.78
N GLN A 64 5.89 -38.35 9.94
CA GLN A 64 6.63 -37.92 8.76
C GLN A 64 5.76 -37.13 7.77
N ARG A 65 4.47 -37.48 7.64
CA ARG A 65 3.54 -36.80 6.72
C ARG A 65 3.14 -35.41 7.24
N ASP A 66 3.24 -35.21 8.55
CA ASP A 66 2.93 -33.97 9.26
C ASP A 66 4.10 -32.96 9.29
N LEU A 67 5.27 -33.34 8.76
CA LEU A 67 6.41 -32.43 8.60
C LEU A 67 6.20 -31.44 7.44
N PRO A 68 6.70 -30.20 7.57
CA PRO A 68 6.55 -29.16 6.53
C PRO A 68 7.34 -29.52 5.27
N LYS A 69 6.69 -29.46 4.11
CA LYS A 69 7.35 -29.64 2.80
C LYS A 69 7.85 -28.33 2.17
N LYS A 70 7.29 -27.21 2.62
CA LYS A 70 7.64 -25.84 2.21
C LYS A 70 7.50 -24.93 3.43
N TRP A 71 8.28 -23.87 3.46
CA TRP A 71 8.23 -22.87 4.51
C TRP A 71 8.69 -21.51 3.99
N GLU A 72 8.33 -20.46 4.70
CA GLU A 72 8.78 -19.10 4.44
C GLU A 72 10.06 -18.84 5.23
N ARG A 73 11.06 -18.22 4.59
CA ARG A 73 12.29 -17.82 5.26
C ARG A 73 12.38 -16.31 5.26
N HIS A 74 12.58 -15.74 6.45
CA HIS A 74 12.78 -14.32 6.66
C HIS A 74 14.08 -14.13 7.42
N GLY A 75 15.16 -13.79 6.71
CA GLY A 75 16.51 -13.71 7.26
C GLY A 75 16.94 -15.03 7.94
N ASP A 76 17.12 -14.96 9.25
CA ASP A 76 17.50 -16.03 10.17
C ASP A 76 16.30 -16.63 10.94
N MET A 77 15.07 -16.40 10.47
CA MET A 77 13.85 -17.03 10.95
C MET A 77 13.16 -17.84 9.84
N ILE A 78 12.60 -19.00 10.20
CA ILE A 78 11.69 -19.77 9.34
C ILE A 78 10.27 -19.74 9.93
N VAL A 79 9.28 -19.56 9.08
CA VAL A 79 7.85 -19.65 9.44
C VAL A 79 7.23 -20.84 8.71
N PHE A 80 6.79 -21.82 9.49
CA PHE A 80 6.12 -23.02 8.99
C PHE A 80 4.63 -22.76 8.68
N PRO A 81 4.06 -23.47 7.70
CA PRO A 81 2.62 -23.53 7.49
C PRO A 81 1.87 -24.00 8.74
N GLN A 82 0.63 -23.54 8.90
CA GLN A 82 -0.21 -23.85 10.07
C GLN A 82 -0.40 -25.35 10.33
N ASN A 83 -0.42 -26.16 9.27
CA ASN A 83 -0.63 -27.60 9.29
C ASN A 83 0.67 -28.41 9.46
N SER A 84 1.72 -27.80 10.00
CA SER A 84 3.01 -28.45 10.25
C SER A 84 3.17 -28.75 11.73
N PHE A 85 3.73 -29.91 12.06
CA PHE A 85 3.96 -30.34 13.44
C PHE A 85 2.67 -30.30 14.29
N THR A 86 1.57 -30.81 13.74
CA THR A 86 0.25 -30.87 14.40
C THR A 86 0.02 -32.20 15.13
N HIS A 87 0.78 -33.26 14.80
CA HIS A 87 0.67 -34.56 15.43
C HIS A 87 0.95 -34.49 16.95
N ASN A 88 0.16 -35.20 17.75
CA ASN A 88 0.21 -35.13 19.22
C ASN A 88 1.60 -35.52 19.78
N ASN A 89 2.29 -36.46 19.14
CA ASN A 89 3.61 -36.92 19.59
C ASN A 89 4.67 -35.82 19.58
N TRP A 90 4.54 -34.78 18.75
CA TRP A 90 5.45 -33.62 18.78
C TRP A 90 5.40 -32.87 20.10
N ARG A 91 4.21 -32.79 20.73
CA ARG A 91 4.03 -32.10 22.01
C ARG A 91 4.75 -32.81 23.14
N TYR A 92 4.80 -34.14 23.12
CA TYR A 92 5.48 -34.95 24.13
C TYR A 92 7.02 -34.91 24.02
N ILE A 93 7.56 -34.55 22.85
CA ILE A 93 9.02 -34.33 22.70
C ILE A 93 9.45 -33.03 23.40
N GLY A 94 8.58 -32.01 23.41
CA GLY A 94 8.82 -30.75 24.10
C GLY A 94 9.84 -29.84 23.40
N ARG A 95 10.46 -28.93 24.18
CA ARG A 95 11.33 -27.86 23.66
C ARG A 95 12.55 -28.35 22.88
N ASP A 96 13.04 -29.56 23.17
CA ASP A 96 14.18 -30.16 22.47
C ASP A 96 13.91 -30.36 20.98
N LEU A 97 12.65 -30.59 20.58
CA LEU A 97 12.25 -30.70 19.17
C LEU A 97 12.69 -29.47 18.38
N TRP A 98 12.36 -28.29 18.89
CA TRP A 98 12.55 -27.05 18.15
C TRP A 98 14.02 -26.67 18.04
N ARG A 99 14.84 -26.98 19.06
CA ARG A 99 16.30 -26.85 18.97
C ARG A 99 16.85 -27.72 17.83
N VAL A 100 16.46 -29.00 17.79
CA VAL A 100 16.91 -29.93 16.74
C VAL A 100 16.45 -29.49 15.34
N VAL A 101 15.21 -29.02 15.20
CA VAL A 101 14.72 -28.47 13.93
C VAL A 101 15.53 -27.24 13.52
N ALA A 102 15.80 -26.32 14.44
CA ALA A 102 16.53 -25.09 14.17
C ALA A 102 17.98 -25.36 13.72
N GLU A 103 18.70 -26.22 14.45
CA GLU A 103 20.05 -26.67 14.11
C GLU A 103 20.10 -27.42 12.77
N SER A 104 19.07 -28.21 12.47
CA SER A 104 18.99 -28.96 11.21
C SER A 104 18.77 -28.05 10.01
N LEU A 105 17.98 -27.00 10.18
CA LEU A 105 17.68 -26.01 9.14
C LEU A 105 18.69 -24.85 9.10
N ASN A 106 19.66 -24.84 10.02
CA ASN A 106 20.66 -23.78 10.18
C ASN A 106 20.02 -22.38 10.28
N ILE A 107 19.08 -22.26 11.22
CA ILE A 107 18.26 -21.07 11.44
C ILE A 107 18.26 -20.73 12.93
N ALA A 108 18.21 -19.45 13.28
CA ALA A 108 18.22 -19.05 14.69
C ALA A 108 16.83 -19.19 15.33
N ARG A 109 15.77 -19.07 14.52
CA ARG A 109 14.40 -18.89 15.01
C ARG A 109 13.38 -19.63 14.18
N LEU A 110 12.34 -20.11 14.85
CA LEU A 110 11.26 -20.87 14.23
C LEU A 110 9.92 -20.30 14.68
N GLY A 111 9.02 -20.12 13.74
CA GLY A 111 7.62 -19.83 14.00
C GLY A 111 6.70 -20.74 13.19
N ARG A 112 5.42 -20.75 13.54
CA ARG A 112 4.37 -21.41 12.76
C ARG A 112 3.16 -20.49 12.62
N LYS A 113 2.59 -20.39 11.41
CA LYS A 113 1.37 -19.60 11.18
C LYS A 113 0.22 -20.14 12.04
N ARG A 114 -0.54 -19.24 12.64
CA ARG A 114 -1.79 -19.52 13.36
C ARG A 114 -2.95 -19.62 12.37
N ILE A 115 -3.99 -20.34 12.76
CA ILE A 115 -5.29 -20.32 12.09
C ILE A 115 -5.93 -18.95 12.38
N ILE A 116 -6.26 -18.20 11.34
CA ILE A 116 -6.97 -16.93 11.43
C ILE A 116 -8.28 -17.15 10.67
N ASP A 117 -9.42 -16.85 11.30
CA ASP A 117 -10.74 -17.03 10.70
C ASP A 117 -11.10 -15.91 9.68
N ASP A 118 -10.28 -14.86 9.57
CA ASP A 118 -10.51 -13.69 8.73
C ASP A 118 -9.57 -13.60 7.50
N GLU A 119 -10.13 -13.10 6.39
CA GLU A 119 -9.50 -12.94 5.06
C GLU A 119 -8.40 -11.85 4.99
N ASP A 120 -7.88 -11.33 6.10
CA ASP A 120 -6.78 -10.35 6.06
C ASP A 120 -5.41 -11.06 5.99
N ASP A 121 -5.06 -11.51 4.79
CA ASP A 121 -3.76 -12.09 4.42
C ASP A 121 -2.54 -11.20 4.79
N ARG A 122 -2.76 -9.97 5.27
CA ARG A 122 -1.73 -8.98 5.61
C ARG A 122 -1.18 -9.09 7.03
N THR A 123 -1.74 -9.95 7.87
CA THR A 123 -1.30 -10.13 9.25
C THR A 123 -1.05 -11.61 9.55
N PRO A 124 0.14 -12.16 9.26
CA PRO A 124 0.48 -13.49 9.73
C PRO A 124 0.60 -13.43 11.25
N HIS A 125 -0.36 -14.00 11.98
CA HIS A 125 -0.17 -14.33 13.38
C HIS A 125 0.71 -15.58 13.44
N VAL A 126 1.92 -15.45 13.99
CA VAL A 126 2.88 -16.57 14.09
C VAL A 126 3.12 -16.91 15.56
N ASP A 127 2.97 -18.19 15.89
CA ASP A 127 3.42 -18.70 17.18
C ASP A 127 4.92 -18.95 17.12
N LEU A 128 5.68 -18.32 18.02
CA LEU A 128 7.13 -18.53 18.13
C LEU A 128 7.40 -19.89 18.77
N LEU A 129 8.06 -20.77 18.03
CA LEU A 129 8.40 -22.13 18.45
C LEU A 129 9.83 -22.22 19.02
N TYR A 130 10.73 -21.37 18.51
CA TYR A 130 12.13 -21.31 18.93
C TYR A 130 12.71 -19.91 18.75
N GLY A 131 13.52 -19.49 19.73
CA GLY A 131 14.15 -18.17 19.81
C GLY A 131 13.33 -17.15 20.60
N ASP A 132 13.87 -15.92 20.72
CA ASP A 132 13.37 -14.93 21.68
C ASP A 132 12.33 -13.97 21.10
N HIS A 133 12.42 -13.63 19.81
CA HIS A 133 11.53 -12.66 19.15
C HIS A 133 11.44 -12.86 17.63
N GLY A 134 10.41 -12.27 17.00
CA GLY A 134 10.19 -12.35 15.55
C GLY A 134 10.92 -11.30 14.68
N TRP A 135 11.71 -10.39 15.27
CA TRP A 135 12.41 -9.32 14.51
C TRP A 135 13.46 -9.83 13.53
N VAL A 136 13.23 -9.67 12.23
CA VAL A 136 14.13 -10.09 11.15
C VAL A 136 14.58 -8.90 10.32
N GLU A 137 15.62 -9.11 9.52
CA GLU A 137 16.08 -8.17 8.52
C GLU A 137 15.87 -8.75 7.11
N HIS A 138 15.31 -7.95 6.21
CA HIS A 138 15.25 -8.21 4.78
C HIS A 138 16.07 -7.16 4.04
N VAL A 139 17.06 -7.58 3.26
CA VAL A 139 17.85 -6.68 2.41
C VAL A 139 17.36 -6.82 0.98
N ASP A 140 16.99 -5.71 0.38
CA ASP A 140 16.51 -5.69 -1.00
C ASP A 140 17.65 -5.59 -2.04
N ASP A 141 17.29 -5.54 -3.32
CA ASP A 141 18.19 -5.46 -4.46
C ASP A 141 19.04 -4.17 -4.51
N ARG A 142 18.67 -3.14 -3.76
CA ARG A 142 19.43 -1.88 -3.63
C ARG A 142 20.20 -1.78 -2.31
N GLY A 143 20.21 -2.86 -1.51
CA GLY A 143 20.91 -2.89 -0.23
C GLY A 143 20.18 -2.19 0.92
N ILE A 144 18.91 -1.80 0.74
CA ILE A 144 18.11 -1.22 1.82
C ILE A 144 17.71 -2.33 2.79
N ARG A 145 17.97 -2.11 4.08
CA ARG A 145 17.71 -3.08 5.15
C ARG A 145 16.37 -2.80 5.81
N PHE A 146 15.37 -3.63 5.58
CA PHE A 146 14.05 -3.53 6.20
C PHE A 146 13.98 -4.42 7.44
N VAL A 147 13.74 -3.81 8.60
CA VAL A 147 13.66 -4.51 9.88
C VAL A 147 12.21 -4.56 10.34
N TYR A 148 11.69 -5.77 10.57
CA TYR A 148 10.29 -5.97 10.93
C TYR A 148 10.07 -7.23 11.77
N ASP A 149 8.96 -7.28 12.51
CA ASP A 149 8.59 -8.47 13.26
C ASP A 149 7.83 -9.46 12.37
N ALA A 150 8.52 -10.52 11.93
CA ALA A 150 7.97 -11.60 11.10
C ALA A 150 6.83 -12.36 11.77
N SER A 151 6.62 -12.19 13.08
CA SER A 151 5.49 -12.78 13.78
C SER A 151 4.17 -12.01 13.67
N LYS A 152 4.24 -10.79 13.12
CA LYS A 152 3.11 -9.88 12.94
C LYS A 152 2.91 -9.52 11.47
N ARG A 153 4.02 -9.34 10.74
CA ARG A 153 4.06 -8.65 9.45
C ARG A 153 5.12 -9.26 8.56
N VAL A 154 4.92 -9.20 7.25
CA VAL A 154 5.89 -9.69 6.26
C VAL A 154 6.17 -8.65 5.19
N PHE A 155 7.41 -8.65 4.69
CA PHE A 155 7.80 -7.82 3.58
C PHE A 155 7.00 -8.14 2.32
N ASN A 156 6.35 -7.13 1.74
CA ASN A 156 5.45 -7.27 0.61
C ASN A 156 6.18 -7.06 -0.73
N ASN A 157 6.63 -8.16 -1.33
CA ASN A 157 7.29 -8.16 -2.64
C ASN A 157 6.42 -7.57 -3.78
N LYS A 158 5.09 -7.50 -3.63
CA LYS A 158 4.23 -6.89 -4.66
C LYS A 158 4.44 -5.38 -4.79
N LYS A 159 5.08 -4.74 -3.80
CA LYS A 159 5.44 -3.31 -3.84
C LYS A 159 6.76 -3.04 -4.58
N LEU A 160 7.58 -4.06 -4.84
CA LEU A 160 8.91 -3.89 -5.44
C LEU A 160 8.94 -3.10 -6.75
N PRO A 161 8.04 -3.31 -7.73
CA PRO A 161 8.08 -2.54 -8.98
C PRO A 161 7.91 -1.03 -8.74
N GLU A 162 7.01 -0.67 -7.82
CA GLU A 162 6.78 0.73 -7.47
C GLU A 162 7.93 1.31 -6.65
N MET A 163 8.48 0.52 -5.73
CA MET A 163 9.70 0.89 -5.01
C MET A 163 10.87 1.15 -5.96
N GLN A 164 11.03 0.34 -7.01
CA GLN A 164 12.08 0.52 -8.03
C GLN A 164 11.84 1.80 -8.84
N ARG A 165 10.59 2.04 -9.28
CA ARG A 165 10.21 3.25 -10.01
C ARG A 165 10.45 4.52 -9.22
N ILE A 166 10.11 4.53 -7.92
CA ILE A 166 10.36 5.67 -7.03
C ILE A 166 11.86 5.94 -6.87
N SER A 167 12.67 4.88 -6.86
CA SER A 167 14.13 5.00 -6.66
C SER A 167 14.86 5.78 -7.76
N GLU A 168 14.19 6.11 -8.86
CA GLU A 168 14.75 6.84 -9.99
C GLU A 168 14.52 8.36 -9.89
N TRP A 169 13.81 8.84 -8.88
CA TRP A 169 13.49 10.26 -8.75
C TRP A 169 14.63 11.03 -8.09
N ASP A 170 14.76 12.29 -8.47
CA ASP A 170 15.57 13.25 -7.75
C ASP A 170 14.69 14.02 -6.75
N CYS A 171 14.97 13.80 -5.47
CA CYS A 171 14.31 14.45 -4.35
C CYS A 171 15.29 15.28 -3.50
N HIS A 172 16.48 15.62 -4.02
CA HIS A 172 17.48 16.34 -3.24
C HIS A 172 16.94 17.65 -2.65
N GLY A 173 17.15 17.83 -1.34
CA GLY A 173 16.68 19.00 -0.60
C GLY A 173 15.19 19.00 -0.23
N GLN A 174 14.40 18.03 -0.70
CA GLN A 174 12.95 17.96 -0.46
C GLN A 174 12.62 17.35 0.90
N THR A 175 11.60 17.90 1.56
CA THR A 175 10.88 17.25 2.67
C THR A 175 9.66 16.53 2.10
N ILE A 176 9.55 15.24 2.39
CA ILE A 176 8.48 14.37 1.87
C ILE A 176 7.61 13.88 3.02
N VAL A 177 6.29 13.88 2.84
CA VAL A 177 5.34 13.26 3.77
C VAL A 177 4.84 11.96 3.16
N ASP A 178 5.14 10.82 3.77
CA ASP A 178 4.55 9.52 3.47
C ASP A 178 3.40 9.26 4.45
N MET A 179 2.17 9.45 3.97
CA MET A 179 0.97 9.36 4.83
C MET A 179 0.60 7.92 5.22
N TYR A 180 1.27 6.92 4.65
CA TYR A 180 1.00 5.49 4.84
C TYR A 180 2.30 4.68 4.73
N ALA A 181 3.18 4.90 5.71
CA ALA A 181 4.55 4.43 5.62
C ALA A 181 4.67 2.89 5.68
N GLY A 182 3.86 2.20 6.48
CA GLY A 182 3.98 0.76 6.70
C GLY A 182 5.39 0.39 7.17
N LEU A 183 6.02 -0.60 6.50
CA LEU A 183 7.43 -0.95 6.75
C LEU A 183 8.45 0.05 6.16
N GLY A 184 7.98 1.21 5.69
CA GLY A 184 8.83 2.24 5.09
C GLY A 184 9.23 1.95 3.65
N TYR A 185 8.43 1.14 2.93
CA TYR A 185 8.71 0.74 1.55
C TYR A 185 9.09 1.90 0.64
N TYR A 186 8.39 3.03 0.75
CA TYR A 186 8.62 4.21 -0.08
C TYR A 186 9.45 5.26 0.66
N SER A 187 9.18 5.45 1.96
CA SER A 187 9.97 6.30 2.84
C SER A 187 11.49 6.07 2.72
N LEU A 188 11.93 4.80 2.73
CA LEU A 188 13.35 4.48 2.60
C LEU A 188 13.89 4.66 1.18
N ARG A 189 13.05 4.53 0.13
CA ARG A 189 13.47 4.88 -1.24
C ARG A 189 13.74 6.36 -1.36
N PHE A 190 12.89 7.20 -0.78
CA PHE A 190 13.08 8.65 -0.77
C PHE A 190 14.38 9.06 -0.10
N LEU A 191 14.71 8.47 1.06
CA LEU A 191 15.94 8.78 1.79
C LEU A 191 17.19 8.21 1.11
N VAL A 192 17.21 6.90 0.83
CA VAL A 192 18.43 6.19 0.43
C VAL A 192 18.71 6.31 -1.07
N CYS A 193 17.66 6.33 -1.92
CA CYS A 193 17.82 6.36 -3.36
C CYS A 193 17.62 7.75 -3.97
N CYS A 194 16.65 8.52 -3.47
CA CYS A 194 16.25 9.79 -4.09
C CYS A 194 16.94 11.02 -3.47
N GLY A 195 17.67 10.85 -2.36
CA GLY A 195 18.39 11.94 -1.71
C GLY A 195 17.51 12.96 -0.98
N ALA A 196 16.29 12.58 -0.60
CA ALA A 196 15.38 13.44 0.16
C ALA A 196 16.06 13.95 1.44
N LYS A 197 15.87 15.24 1.76
CA LYS A 197 16.44 15.85 2.96
C LYS A 197 15.81 15.28 4.23
N GLN A 198 14.51 15.04 4.18
CA GLN A 198 13.74 14.51 5.30
C GLN A 198 12.50 13.79 4.79
N VAL A 199 12.10 12.73 5.48
CA VAL A 199 10.83 12.05 5.28
C VAL A 199 10.05 12.03 6.59
N VAL A 200 8.79 12.46 6.54
CA VAL A 200 7.81 12.30 7.61
C VAL A 200 6.96 11.09 7.29
N SER A 201 7.15 10.01 8.03
CA SER A 201 6.46 8.74 7.86
C SER A 201 5.36 8.58 8.88
N ILE A 202 4.14 8.39 8.41
CA ILE A 202 2.95 8.28 9.25
C ILE A 202 2.40 6.86 9.15
N ASP A 203 2.20 6.24 10.30
CA ASP A 203 1.49 4.99 10.43
C ASP A 203 0.71 4.98 11.75
N TRP A 204 -0.42 4.30 11.80
CA TRP A 204 -1.26 4.21 13.00
C TRP A 204 -0.93 3.04 13.91
N SER A 205 -0.08 2.11 13.45
CA SER A 205 0.21 0.86 14.16
C SER A 205 1.56 0.97 14.87
N ASP A 206 1.56 0.70 16.17
CA ASP A 206 2.75 0.77 17.03
C ASP A 206 3.85 -0.18 16.52
N ASP A 207 3.46 -1.37 16.02
CA ASP A 207 4.40 -2.34 15.43
C ASP A 207 5.04 -1.84 14.12
N MET A 208 4.29 -1.13 13.27
CA MET A 208 4.84 -0.45 12.09
C MET A 208 5.76 0.70 12.49
N CYS A 209 5.36 1.52 13.47
CA CYS A 209 6.18 2.64 13.93
C CYS A 209 7.51 2.18 14.52
N GLU A 210 7.50 1.11 15.32
CA GLU A 210 8.74 0.51 15.82
C GLU A 210 9.59 -0.09 14.69
N ALA A 211 8.97 -0.78 13.72
CA ALA A 211 9.66 -1.30 12.55
C ALA A 211 10.31 -0.19 11.71
N LEU A 212 9.63 0.94 11.52
CA LEU A 212 10.16 2.12 10.82
C LEU A 212 11.39 2.69 11.54
N ARG A 213 11.34 2.86 12.86
CA ARG A 213 12.48 3.36 13.64
C ARG A 213 13.68 2.42 13.55
N ARG A 214 13.47 1.11 13.68
CA ARG A 214 14.53 0.10 13.51
C ARG A 214 15.08 0.06 12.10
N THR A 215 14.21 0.20 11.10
CA THR A 215 14.60 0.28 9.69
C THR A 215 15.43 1.53 9.44
N ALA A 216 15.07 2.68 10.01
CA ALA A 216 15.88 3.89 9.91
C ALA A 216 17.28 3.68 10.49
N ALA A 217 17.37 3.06 11.68
CA ALA A 217 18.64 2.72 12.31
C ALA A 217 19.46 1.72 11.49
N ALA A 218 18.81 0.71 10.95
CA ALA A 218 19.42 -0.21 10.02
C ALA A 218 19.78 0.43 8.68
N ASN A 219 19.53 1.72 8.41
CA ASN A 219 20.04 2.37 7.20
C ASN A 219 20.82 3.66 7.48
N ASN A 220 21.07 3.98 8.76
CA ASN A 220 21.73 5.21 9.20
C ASN A 220 21.01 6.48 8.72
N VAL A 221 19.68 6.50 8.80
CA VAL A 221 18.83 7.62 8.37
C VAL A 221 17.85 8.10 9.45
N GLU A 222 18.12 7.77 10.72
CA GLU A 222 17.29 8.14 11.87
C GLU A 222 17.07 9.66 11.95
N ASP A 223 18.11 10.44 11.71
CA ASP A 223 18.04 11.91 11.77
C ASP A 223 17.21 12.52 10.63
N GLN A 224 16.95 11.76 9.56
CA GLN A 224 16.21 12.18 8.38
C GLN A 224 14.78 11.61 8.34
N LEU A 225 14.46 10.62 9.19
CA LEU A 225 13.15 9.97 9.25
C LEU A 225 12.38 10.38 10.51
N LEU A 226 11.36 11.22 10.36
CA LEU A 226 10.40 11.52 11.42
C LEU A 226 9.24 10.53 11.38
N VAL A 227 9.12 9.66 12.38
CA VAL A 227 8.00 8.71 12.51
C VAL A 227 6.90 9.33 13.38
N ILE A 228 5.69 9.46 12.84
CA ILE A 228 4.50 9.95 13.55
C ILE A 228 3.49 8.82 13.65
N GLU A 229 3.10 8.50 14.88
CA GLU A 229 2.07 7.50 15.17
C GLU A 229 0.68 8.14 15.16
N GLY A 230 -0.24 7.58 14.36
CA GLY A 230 -1.66 7.92 14.40
C GLY A 230 -2.36 7.95 13.04
N ASP A 231 -3.66 8.29 13.06
CA ASP A 231 -4.46 8.48 11.85
C ASP A 231 -3.91 9.66 11.03
N SER A 232 -3.45 9.39 9.81
CA SER A 232 -2.83 10.39 8.95
C SER A 232 -3.72 11.60 8.68
N ARG A 233 -5.05 11.47 8.71
CA ARG A 233 -5.96 12.64 8.57
C ARG A 233 -5.81 13.65 9.70
N ARG A 234 -5.41 13.18 10.87
CA ARG A 234 -5.35 13.95 12.12
C ARG A 234 -3.95 14.42 12.45
N VAL A 235 -2.94 13.60 12.20
CA VAL A 235 -1.57 13.83 12.68
C VAL A 235 -0.62 14.38 11.60
N THR A 236 -1.05 14.42 10.34
CA THR A 236 -0.20 14.95 9.26
C THR A 236 0.11 16.44 9.49
N PRO A 237 1.40 16.83 9.55
CA PRO A 237 1.80 18.22 9.70
C PRO A 237 1.39 19.05 8.46
N CYS A 238 0.96 20.28 8.70
CA CYS A 238 0.57 21.21 7.63
C CYS A 238 1.76 22.05 7.16
N MET A 239 1.80 22.39 5.87
CA MET A 239 2.76 23.33 5.28
C MET A 239 4.25 22.94 5.41
N VAL A 240 4.57 21.65 5.39
CA VAL A 240 5.95 21.16 5.55
C VAL A 240 6.52 20.50 4.31
N ALA A 241 5.68 19.99 3.42
CA ALA A 241 6.07 19.04 2.39
C ALA A 241 6.30 19.70 1.03
N ASP A 242 7.43 19.41 0.39
CA ASP A 242 7.61 19.60 -1.05
C ASP A 242 6.88 18.51 -1.83
N ARG A 243 6.68 17.35 -1.20
CA ARG A 243 6.04 16.17 -1.79
C ARG A 243 5.21 15.41 -0.77
N VAL A 244 4.00 14.99 -1.13
CA VAL A 244 3.17 14.11 -0.30
C VAL A 244 2.88 12.82 -1.06
N PHE A 245 3.07 11.68 -0.40
CA PHE A 245 2.88 10.36 -0.96
C PHE A 245 1.71 9.63 -0.27
N LEU A 246 0.72 9.21 -1.06
CA LEU A 246 -0.48 8.52 -0.60
C LEU A 246 -0.47 7.06 -1.11
N GLY A 247 0.16 6.17 -0.34
CA GLY A 247 0.51 4.80 -0.77
C GLY A 247 -0.38 3.65 -0.32
N LEU A 248 -1.58 3.88 0.24
CA LEU A 248 -2.50 2.82 0.65
C LEU A 248 -3.34 2.37 -0.59
N VAL A 249 -4.14 1.29 -0.49
CA VAL A 249 -5.15 0.86 -1.50
C VAL A 249 -6.39 0.38 -0.71
N PRO A 250 -7.67 0.59 -1.14
CA PRO A 250 -8.11 0.89 -2.51
C PRO A 250 -8.33 2.35 -2.91
N SER A 251 -8.53 3.32 -2.01
CA SER A 251 -8.71 4.75 -2.39
C SER A 251 -8.37 5.74 -1.26
N TYR A 252 -7.90 6.95 -1.63
CA TYR A 252 -7.51 8.05 -0.71
C TYR A 252 -8.39 9.29 -0.78
N ARG A 253 -9.59 9.22 -1.38
CA ARG A 253 -10.41 10.44 -1.55
C ARG A 253 -10.62 11.24 -0.25
N ALA A 254 -10.83 10.55 0.87
CA ALA A 254 -10.99 11.17 2.19
C ALA A 254 -9.71 11.86 2.75
N HIS A 255 -8.55 11.62 2.16
CA HIS A 255 -7.25 12.11 2.61
C HIS A 255 -6.70 13.24 1.74
N TRP A 256 -7.27 13.48 0.56
CA TRP A 256 -6.81 14.50 -0.38
C TRP A 256 -6.74 15.90 0.25
N LEU A 257 -7.72 16.27 1.06
CA LEU A 257 -7.70 17.55 1.80
C LEU A 257 -6.49 17.63 2.73
N THR A 258 -6.23 16.58 3.51
CA THR A 258 -5.07 16.55 4.43
C THR A 258 -3.75 16.55 3.66
N ALA A 259 -3.66 15.82 2.56
CA ALA A 259 -2.49 15.84 1.69
C ALA A 259 -2.22 17.24 1.10
N CYS A 260 -3.28 17.93 0.64
CA CYS A 260 -3.17 19.32 0.18
C CYS A 260 -2.70 20.26 1.30
N LYS A 261 -3.19 20.09 2.53
CA LYS A 261 -2.76 20.87 3.70
C LYS A 261 -1.29 20.63 4.08
N ALA A 262 -0.74 19.47 3.77
CA ALA A 262 0.63 19.12 4.10
C ALA A 262 1.67 19.83 3.20
N LEU A 263 1.28 20.17 1.97
CA LEU A 263 2.14 20.89 1.03
C LEU A 263 2.52 22.28 1.53
N LYS A 264 3.74 22.71 1.24
CA LYS A 264 4.21 24.09 1.53
C LYS A 264 3.37 25.15 0.83
N LYS A 265 3.52 26.40 1.27
CA LYS A 265 2.73 27.55 0.76
C LYS A 265 3.00 27.80 -0.72
N GLU A 266 4.21 27.49 -1.17
CA GLU A 266 4.65 27.64 -2.55
C GLU A 266 4.06 26.53 -3.47
N GLY A 267 3.40 25.53 -2.89
CA GLY A 267 2.92 24.34 -3.57
C GLY A 267 3.89 23.15 -3.41
N GLY A 268 3.71 22.14 -4.25
CA GLY A 268 4.55 20.95 -4.28
C GLY A 268 3.83 19.82 -5.03
N MET A 269 4.33 18.58 -4.87
CA MET A 269 3.84 17.43 -5.63
C MET A 269 3.03 16.44 -4.80
N LEU A 270 1.88 15.99 -5.29
CA LEU A 270 1.09 14.90 -4.69
C LEU A 270 1.21 13.61 -5.51
N HIS A 271 1.52 12.49 -4.84
CA HIS A 271 1.49 11.14 -5.42
C HIS A 271 0.26 10.42 -4.90
N ILE A 272 -0.73 10.18 -5.75
CA ILE A 272 -2.01 9.59 -5.37
C ILE A 272 -2.10 8.18 -5.97
N HIS A 273 -2.29 7.18 -5.11
CA HIS A 273 -2.49 5.80 -5.53
C HIS A 273 -3.95 5.37 -5.42
N GLU A 274 -4.52 4.77 -6.45
CA GLU A 274 -5.89 4.24 -6.40
C GLU A 274 -6.01 2.96 -7.22
N VAL A 275 -6.86 2.03 -6.76
CA VAL A 275 -7.29 0.90 -7.59
C VAL A 275 -8.51 1.30 -8.40
N ILE A 276 -8.37 1.20 -9.73
CA ILE A 276 -9.41 1.58 -10.66
C ILE A 276 -10.03 0.32 -11.26
N ASP A 277 -11.34 0.17 -11.10
CA ASP A 277 -12.15 -0.85 -11.77
C ASP A 277 -12.56 -0.35 -13.17
N ILE A 278 -11.85 -0.83 -14.18
CA ILE A 278 -12.10 -0.51 -15.59
C ILE A 278 -13.28 -1.28 -16.21
N THR A 279 -13.89 -2.22 -15.46
CA THR A 279 -15.04 -3.01 -15.92
C THR A 279 -16.38 -2.43 -15.49
N ALA A 280 -16.39 -1.60 -14.43
CA ALA A 280 -17.60 -0.97 -13.89
C ALA A 280 -18.35 -0.10 -14.92
N LYS A 281 -17.63 0.75 -15.70
CA LYS A 281 -18.25 1.57 -16.75
C LYS A 281 -18.95 0.74 -17.83
N LYS A 282 -18.33 -0.37 -18.27
CA LYS A 282 -18.95 -1.29 -19.27
C LYS A 282 -20.22 -1.95 -18.76
N LYS A 283 -20.36 -2.13 -17.44
CA LYS A 283 -21.58 -2.67 -16.80
C LYS A 283 -22.69 -1.62 -16.76
N ALA A 284 -22.36 -0.39 -16.33
CA ALA A 284 -23.29 0.73 -16.30
C ALA A 284 -23.79 1.10 -17.70
N GLU A 285 -22.91 1.13 -18.71
CA GLU A 285 -23.29 1.40 -20.12
C GLU A 285 -24.19 0.30 -20.68
N LYS A 286 -23.94 -0.98 -20.37
CA LYS A 286 -24.79 -2.11 -20.77
C LYS A 286 -26.16 -2.11 -20.08
N GLU A 287 -26.23 -1.71 -18.82
CA GLU A 287 -27.49 -1.60 -18.09
C GLU A 287 -28.32 -0.39 -18.54
N THR A 288 -27.66 0.70 -18.92
CA THR A 288 -28.32 1.89 -19.48
C THR A 288 -28.82 1.61 -20.90
N ALA A 289 -28.06 0.87 -21.73
CA ALA A 289 -28.47 0.45 -23.07
C ALA A 289 -29.65 -0.55 -23.05
N LYS A 290 -29.81 -1.35 -21.98
CA LYS A 290 -30.97 -2.24 -21.81
C LYS A 290 -32.24 -1.53 -21.34
N LYS A 291 -32.14 -0.29 -20.84
CA LYS A 291 -33.28 0.48 -20.28
C LYS A 291 -33.87 1.51 -21.23
N VAL A 292 -33.35 1.65 -22.46
CA VAL A 292 -33.93 2.54 -23.48
C VAL A 292 -34.79 1.71 -24.45
N PRO A 293 -36.13 1.78 -24.41
CA PRO A 293 -36.96 1.20 -25.46
C PRO A 293 -36.79 2.02 -26.76
N PRO A 294 -36.86 1.41 -27.94
CA PRO A 294 -36.74 2.15 -29.20
C PRO A 294 -37.91 3.14 -29.34
N PRO A 295 -37.69 4.32 -29.97
CA PRO A 295 -38.75 5.27 -30.22
C PRO A 295 -39.79 4.64 -31.17
N ARG A 296 -41.04 4.55 -30.72
CA ARG A 296 -42.16 4.27 -31.64
C ARG A 296 -42.36 5.52 -32.51
N LEU A 297 -42.07 5.41 -33.80
CA LEU A 297 -42.66 6.31 -34.79
C LEU A 297 -44.18 6.14 -34.74
N GLN A 298 -44.90 7.21 -34.40
CA GLN A 298 -46.31 7.34 -34.74
C GLN A 298 -46.48 8.59 -35.59
N SER A 299 -47.08 8.33 -36.74
CA SER A 299 -47.49 9.24 -37.80
C SER A 299 -48.42 10.33 -37.30
N VAL A 300 -48.24 11.51 -37.87
CA VAL A 300 -49.11 12.67 -37.70
C VAL A 300 -50.33 12.48 -38.59
N GLU A 301 -51.53 12.42 -38.00
CA GLU A 301 -52.78 12.82 -38.63
C GLU A 301 -53.52 13.73 -37.63
N GLU A 302 -53.78 14.97 -38.06
CA GLU A 302 -54.67 15.91 -37.39
C GLU A 302 -56.12 15.56 -37.72
N GLU A 303 -57.02 15.60 -36.72
CA GLU A 303 -58.31 16.27 -36.86
C GLU A 303 -59.07 16.34 -35.52
N GLY A 304 -59.57 17.54 -35.20
CA GLY A 304 -60.97 17.72 -34.81
C GLY A 304 -61.42 17.50 -33.35
N SER A 305 -61.79 18.62 -32.73
CA SER A 305 -63.06 18.82 -31.98
C SER A 305 -63.15 18.51 -30.48
N SER A 306 -63.24 19.61 -29.72
CA SER A 306 -64.16 19.94 -28.61
C SER A 306 -64.49 18.93 -27.49
N LYS A 307 -64.23 19.33 -26.21
CA LYS A 307 -65.25 19.69 -25.18
C LYS A 307 -64.69 19.67 -23.74
N GLU A 308 -64.85 20.82 -23.10
CA GLU A 308 -65.35 21.07 -21.73
C GLU A 308 -64.94 20.28 -20.47
N ASN A 309 -64.71 21.11 -19.43
CA ASN A 309 -65.13 21.03 -18.02
C ASN A 309 -64.23 20.41 -16.94
N LYS A 310 -63.52 21.34 -16.29
CA LYS A 310 -63.43 21.68 -14.84
C LYS A 310 -63.35 20.57 -13.75
N PRO A 311 -62.48 20.77 -12.75
CA PRO A 311 -62.38 19.93 -11.54
C PRO A 311 -63.38 20.35 -10.45
N ILE A 312 -63.86 19.38 -9.68
CA ILE A 312 -64.66 19.57 -8.46
C ILE A 312 -63.76 19.47 -7.22
N ALA A 313 -64.06 20.35 -6.27
CA ALA A 313 -63.37 20.66 -5.03
C ALA A 313 -63.86 19.84 -3.82
N ASP A 314 -63.13 19.96 -2.71
CA ASP A 314 -63.69 20.20 -1.36
C ASP A 314 -62.65 21.01 -0.56
N LYS A 315 -62.90 22.30 -0.21
CA LYS A 315 -63.65 22.88 0.93
C LYS A 315 -62.99 22.62 2.30
N SER A 316 -62.83 23.58 3.22
CA SER A 316 -63.14 25.03 3.28
C SER A 316 -62.64 25.60 4.64
N ILE A 317 -62.87 26.91 4.86
CA ILE A 317 -62.86 27.70 6.12
C ILE A 317 -61.52 28.38 6.44
N SER A 318 -61.38 29.70 6.62
CA SER A 318 -62.28 30.87 6.49
C SER A 318 -61.42 32.13 6.33
N LYS A 319 -61.97 33.16 5.67
CA LYS A 319 -61.36 34.50 5.52
C LYS A 319 -61.62 35.34 6.76
N SER A 320 -60.61 36.08 7.20
CA SER A 320 -60.83 37.40 7.81
C SER A 320 -60.06 38.46 7.01
N THR A 321 -60.72 39.59 6.84
CA THR A 321 -60.40 40.65 5.88
C THR A 321 -59.63 41.75 6.59
N TRP A 322 -58.46 42.14 6.07
CA TRP A 322 -57.86 43.44 6.40
C TRP A 322 -57.34 44.13 5.14
N ARG A 323 -57.63 45.42 5.07
CA ARG A 323 -57.50 46.32 3.92
C ARG A 323 -56.31 47.26 4.18
N GLY A 324 -55.35 47.30 3.25
CA GLY A 324 -54.42 48.43 3.01
C GLY A 324 -53.14 48.54 3.86
N ALA A 325 -51.96 48.44 3.22
CA ALA A 325 -50.70 49.13 3.56
C ALA A 325 -49.62 48.85 2.46
N PRO A 326 -48.64 49.75 2.25
CA PRO A 326 -48.03 50.01 0.94
C PRO A 326 -46.89 49.05 0.55
N GLU A 327 -46.57 49.02 -0.74
CA GLU A 327 -45.39 48.36 -1.31
C GLU A 327 -44.11 48.75 -0.55
N LYS A 328 -43.61 47.82 0.26
CA LYS A 328 -42.24 47.89 0.78
C LYS A 328 -41.34 47.18 -0.22
N GLY A 329 -40.38 47.92 -0.77
CA GLY A 329 -39.32 47.41 -1.63
C GLY A 329 -38.68 46.16 -1.04
N LYS A 330 -38.33 45.22 -1.91
CA LYS A 330 -37.69 43.93 -1.57
C LYS A 330 -36.45 44.19 -0.71
N VAL A 331 -36.58 44.06 0.61
CA VAL A 331 -35.44 44.00 1.51
C VAL A 331 -34.72 42.70 1.19
N LYS A 332 -33.55 42.80 0.53
CA LYS A 332 -32.66 41.64 0.36
C LYS A 332 -32.38 41.09 1.75
N ARG A 333 -32.82 39.86 1.98
CA ARG A 333 -32.63 39.14 3.24
C ARG A 333 -31.12 39.08 3.52
N GLN A 334 -30.66 39.67 4.62
CA GLN A 334 -29.25 39.57 5.02
C GLN A 334 -28.92 38.10 5.30
N LEU A 335 -27.99 37.57 4.54
CA LEU A 335 -27.47 36.22 4.73
C LEU A 335 -26.69 36.15 6.03
N SER A 336 -26.74 35.02 6.72
CA SER A 336 -25.84 34.79 7.85
C SER A 336 -24.39 34.78 7.37
N ARG A 337 -23.43 35.05 8.25
CA ARG A 337 -21.99 34.97 7.92
C ARG A 337 -21.63 33.62 7.30
N SER A 338 -22.24 32.53 7.77
CA SER A 338 -22.07 31.19 7.19
C SER A 338 -22.65 31.08 5.78
N GLN A 339 -23.83 31.64 5.51
CA GLN A 339 -24.43 31.66 4.18
C GLN A 339 -23.65 32.54 3.19
N SER A 340 -23.13 33.68 3.64
CA SER A 340 -22.28 34.55 2.81
C SER A 340 -20.95 33.88 2.45
N ILE A 341 -20.32 33.16 3.39
CA ILE A 341 -19.10 32.38 3.11
C ILE A 341 -19.40 31.25 2.13
N VAL A 342 -20.55 30.56 2.28
CA VAL A 342 -20.96 29.49 1.37
C VAL A 342 -21.22 30.05 -0.03
N GLU A 343 -21.98 31.14 -0.17
CA GLU A 343 -22.20 31.78 -1.48
C GLU A 343 -20.90 32.27 -2.11
N GLU A 344 -19.96 32.81 -1.32
CA GLU A 344 -18.64 33.21 -1.81
C GLU A 344 -17.84 32.00 -2.30
N ILE A 345 -17.85 30.89 -1.58
CA ILE A 345 -17.17 29.66 -1.99
C ILE A 345 -17.83 29.05 -3.23
N GLU A 346 -19.16 29.05 -3.31
CA GLU A 346 -19.93 28.47 -4.42
C GLU A 346 -19.87 29.32 -5.70
N SER A 347 -19.72 30.64 -5.58
CA SER A 347 -19.62 31.56 -6.72
C SER A 347 -18.19 31.70 -7.28
N ARG A 348 -17.18 31.18 -6.58
CA ARG A 348 -15.78 31.22 -7.03
C ARG A 348 -15.58 30.36 -8.28
N VAL A 349 -15.14 31.00 -9.35
CA VAL A 349 -14.65 30.33 -10.54
C VAL A 349 -13.19 29.94 -10.32
N LEU A 350 -12.95 28.65 -10.09
CA LEU A 350 -11.61 28.11 -9.90
C LEU A 350 -10.95 27.78 -11.24
N PRO A 351 -9.61 27.84 -11.32
CA PRO A 351 -8.90 27.49 -12.55
C PRO A 351 -9.09 26.00 -12.85
N THR A 352 -9.24 25.69 -14.12
CA THR A 352 -9.35 24.30 -14.57
C THR A 352 -8.00 23.60 -14.44
N PRO A 353 -7.97 22.34 -13.96
CA PRO A 353 -6.76 21.54 -14.00
C PRO A 353 -6.13 21.48 -15.38
N LYS A 354 -4.80 21.36 -15.42
CA LYS A 354 -4.02 21.29 -16.65
C LYS A 354 -3.31 19.96 -16.77
N VAL A 355 -2.99 19.56 -17.99
CA VAL A 355 -2.06 18.46 -18.26
C VAL A 355 -0.73 19.06 -18.72
N LEU A 356 0.38 18.53 -18.22
CA LEU A 356 1.71 18.95 -18.65
C LEU A 356 1.84 18.72 -20.15
N LYS A 357 2.22 19.75 -20.91
CA LYS A 357 2.20 19.72 -22.38
C LYS A 357 2.94 18.52 -22.98
N GLU A 358 4.10 18.18 -22.42
CA GLU A 358 4.92 17.05 -22.86
C GLU A 358 4.19 15.72 -22.69
N PHE A 359 3.51 15.58 -21.54
CA PHE A 359 2.71 14.40 -21.24
C PHE A 359 1.43 14.34 -22.09
N GLU A 360 0.77 15.48 -22.31
CA GLU A 360 -0.41 15.63 -23.15
C GLU A 360 -0.13 15.22 -24.61
N GLN A 361 1.04 15.56 -25.13
CA GLN A 361 1.44 15.21 -26.49
C GLN A 361 1.88 13.75 -26.65
N GLY A 362 2.23 13.08 -25.54
CA GLY A 362 2.70 11.70 -25.50
C GLY A 362 1.65 10.73 -24.95
N GLU A 363 2.01 10.07 -23.83
CA GLU A 363 1.26 8.96 -23.27
C GLU A 363 -0.19 9.31 -22.93
N TRP A 364 -0.47 10.56 -22.54
CA TRP A 364 -1.81 10.99 -22.15
C TRP A 364 -2.88 10.64 -23.19
N LYS A 365 -2.61 10.90 -24.47
CA LYS A 365 -3.56 10.62 -25.57
C LYS A 365 -3.96 9.15 -25.62
N SER A 366 -2.97 8.28 -25.42
CA SER A 366 -3.13 6.81 -25.50
C SER A 366 -3.80 6.19 -24.27
N LEU A 367 -3.93 6.94 -23.16
CA LEU A 367 -4.54 6.40 -21.94
C LEU A 367 -6.03 6.11 -22.13
N PRO A 368 -6.51 4.96 -21.64
CA PRO A 368 -7.93 4.68 -21.55
C PRO A 368 -8.68 5.71 -20.70
N GLU A 369 -9.91 6.01 -21.09
CA GLU A 369 -10.72 7.08 -20.48
C GLU A 369 -10.89 6.98 -18.95
N PRO A 370 -11.10 5.81 -18.34
CA PRO A 370 -11.21 5.71 -16.87
C PRO A 370 -10.00 6.26 -16.11
N TYR A 371 -8.81 6.22 -16.71
CA TYR A 371 -7.59 6.76 -16.11
C TYR A 371 -7.51 8.28 -16.24
N LYS A 372 -7.94 8.82 -17.39
CA LYS A 372 -8.04 10.26 -17.61
C LYS A 372 -9.09 10.87 -16.68
N ASP A 373 -10.24 10.22 -16.55
CA ASP A 373 -11.30 10.62 -15.62
C ASP A 373 -10.79 10.67 -14.18
N PHE A 374 -10.09 9.62 -13.74
CA PHE A 374 -9.49 9.58 -12.40
C PHE A 374 -8.47 10.69 -12.17
N ALA A 375 -7.56 10.89 -13.13
CA ALA A 375 -6.56 11.95 -13.09
C ALA A 375 -7.20 13.34 -12.98
N MET A 376 -8.22 13.60 -13.80
CA MET A 376 -8.97 14.86 -13.79
C MET A 376 -9.80 15.04 -12.51
N ASP A 377 -10.40 13.98 -11.98
CA ASP A 377 -11.13 13.99 -10.69
C ASP A 377 -10.18 14.37 -9.56
N CYS A 378 -9.02 13.71 -9.46
CA CYS A 378 -7.99 14.05 -8.48
C CYS A 378 -7.58 15.52 -8.59
N ALA A 379 -7.26 15.97 -9.80
CA ALA A 379 -6.76 17.32 -10.05
C ALA A 379 -7.82 18.39 -9.77
N THR A 380 -9.08 18.15 -10.13
CA THR A 380 -10.20 19.06 -9.86
C THR A 380 -10.45 19.21 -8.37
N ASN A 381 -10.49 18.10 -7.63
CA ASN A 381 -10.71 18.13 -6.19
C ASN A 381 -9.52 18.75 -5.45
N CYS A 382 -8.28 18.40 -5.82
CA CYS A 382 -7.09 19.01 -5.21
C CYS A 382 -7.02 20.53 -5.51
N THR A 383 -7.39 20.96 -6.72
CA THR A 383 -7.51 22.41 -7.03
C THR A 383 -8.55 23.07 -6.13
N ARG A 384 -9.72 22.44 -5.93
CA ARG A 384 -10.74 22.95 -4.99
C ARG A 384 -10.21 23.03 -3.56
N PHE A 385 -9.57 21.97 -3.06
CA PHE A 385 -9.02 21.97 -1.70
C PHE A 385 -7.97 23.07 -1.52
N LEU A 386 -6.97 23.16 -2.39
CA LEU A 386 -5.90 24.16 -2.28
C LEU A 386 -6.45 25.59 -2.24
N ASN A 387 -7.45 25.92 -3.06
CA ASN A 387 -8.04 27.26 -3.10
C ASN A 387 -9.05 27.56 -1.97
N ASN A 388 -9.50 26.53 -1.23
CA ASN A 388 -10.43 26.68 -0.11
C ASN A 388 -9.75 26.63 1.27
N ILE A 389 -8.49 26.20 1.34
CA ILE A 389 -7.76 26.08 2.62
C ILE A 389 -7.28 27.45 3.16
N HIS A 390 -7.26 28.51 2.34
CA HIS A 390 -6.90 29.89 2.69
C HIS A 390 -5.56 30.06 3.44
N PHE A 391 -4.45 30.08 2.69
CA PHE A 391 -3.12 30.43 3.21
C PHE A 391 -2.40 31.54 2.43
N SER A 392 -3.01 32.04 1.36
CA SER A 392 -2.43 33.00 0.42
C SER A 392 -3.54 33.66 -0.42
N ASP A 393 -3.26 34.86 -0.94
CA ASP A 393 -4.08 35.53 -1.98
C ASP A 393 -3.81 34.95 -3.39
N THR A 394 -2.96 33.92 -3.48
CA THR A 394 -2.60 33.25 -4.72
C THR A 394 -3.60 32.14 -5.04
N MET A 395 -4.00 32.04 -6.31
CA MET A 395 -4.85 30.98 -6.81
C MET A 395 -4.01 29.80 -7.28
N TYR A 396 -4.29 28.61 -6.75
CA TYR A 396 -3.58 27.38 -7.11
C TYR A 396 -4.27 26.67 -8.27
N CYS A 397 -3.50 26.03 -9.14
CA CYS A 397 -4.00 25.15 -10.18
C CYS A 397 -3.18 23.87 -10.15
N VAL A 398 -3.84 22.73 -10.19
CA VAL A 398 -3.15 21.45 -10.32
C VAL A 398 -2.74 21.20 -11.77
N THR A 399 -1.51 20.71 -11.95
CA THR A 399 -1.02 20.23 -13.24
C THR A 399 -0.72 18.74 -13.15
N ILE A 400 -1.35 17.98 -14.03
CA ILE A 400 -1.16 16.55 -14.19
C ILE A 400 0.15 16.32 -14.91
N VAL A 401 1.14 15.72 -14.25
CA VAL A 401 2.47 15.55 -14.85
C VAL A 401 2.74 14.14 -15.37
N ASN A 402 2.11 13.11 -14.79
CA ASN A 402 2.26 11.71 -15.22
C ASN A 402 1.15 10.82 -14.61
N ILE A 403 0.87 9.68 -15.24
CA ILE A 403 0.10 8.58 -14.67
C ILE A 403 0.76 7.24 -15.02
N THR A 404 0.99 6.41 -14.01
CA THR A 404 1.64 5.12 -14.22
C THR A 404 0.72 4.00 -13.77
N ARG A 405 0.65 2.95 -14.59
CA ARG A 405 -0.02 1.69 -14.26
C ARG A 405 0.97 0.75 -13.57
N TYR A 406 0.61 0.24 -12.40
CA TYR A 406 1.41 -0.77 -11.73
C TYR A 406 0.53 -1.80 -11.01
N GLY A 407 0.94 -3.06 -11.02
CA GLY A 407 0.15 -4.16 -10.43
C GLY A 407 -1.04 -4.61 -11.29
N GLY A 408 -1.04 -5.89 -11.67
CA GLY A 408 -2.19 -6.56 -12.26
C GLY A 408 -2.82 -7.49 -11.23
N ILE A 409 -3.92 -7.08 -10.61
CA ILE A 409 -4.87 -8.07 -10.09
C ILE A 409 -5.79 -8.36 -11.27
N SER A 410 -6.02 -9.62 -11.60
CA SER A 410 -6.84 -9.99 -12.76
C SER A 410 -8.23 -9.32 -12.63
N LYS A 411 -8.40 -8.23 -13.40
CA LYS A 411 -9.55 -7.29 -13.52
C LYS A 411 -9.42 -5.90 -12.85
N ASN A 412 -8.49 -5.67 -11.93
CA ASN A 412 -8.29 -4.38 -11.22
C ASN A 412 -6.83 -3.88 -11.31
N GLN A 413 -6.62 -2.59 -11.54
CA GLN A 413 -5.27 -2.01 -11.72
C GLN A 413 -4.98 -0.93 -10.70
N ILE A 414 -3.78 -0.94 -10.12
CA ILE A 414 -3.30 0.13 -9.26
C ILE A 414 -2.65 1.20 -10.14
N MET A 415 -2.98 2.46 -9.92
CA MET A 415 -2.37 3.58 -10.64
C MET A 415 -1.68 4.51 -9.66
N SER A 416 -0.50 5.01 -10.05
CA SER A 416 0.19 6.11 -9.37
C SER A 416 0.03 7.35 -10.21
N PHE A 417 -0.45 8.41 -9.57
CA PHE A 417 -0.67 9.69 -10.24
C PHE A 417 0.12 10.80 -9.60
N TRP A 418 0.55 11.76 -10.41
CA TRP A 418 1.42 12.85 -10.02
C TRP A 418 0.75 14.19 -10.31
N ILE A 419 0.55 14.99 -9.27
CA ILE A 419 -0.02 16.34 -9.29
C ILE A 419 1.02 17.34 -8.83
#